data_AF-A0A8H3CE44-F1
#
_entry.id   AF-A0A8H3CE44-F1
#
_cell.length_a   1.000
_cell.length_b   1.000
_cell.length_c   1.000
_cell.angle_alpha   90.00
_cell.angle_beta   90.00
_cell.angle_gamma   90.00
#
_symmetry.space_group_name_H-M   'P 1'
#
loop_
_entity.id
_entity.type
_entity.pdbx_description
1 polymer ?
#
loop_
_entity_poly.entity_id
_entity_poly.type
_entity_poly.pdbx_seq_one_letter_code
_entity_poly.pdbx_strand_id
1 'polypeptide(L)'
;MKLSVALSLASAALASAGTVVWDGSFDPFTTPDDFAKWSWSNRVGTYQYYIHGSGPPSDYLALSADYKNPAITRESKGLKLSISPNATWNSQMERTELIPEGTANLGTGTLFYHFSVKRSDTNAPNSALEHQVMFFESHFTELKYGVGSNPTHLQWFVSGTSKWSTPFTAGTWFNFAYEIDFSGNTVGLWASTGGAALTKVVANVAATTFTDSHDFHVGVLRIVNQPGIEDWYFSGVYIESGPITTAIGSGSSNPGTTTAGVSTTAAPTTTMPTTSAAATTSAAAGTVAHWGQCGGTGYNGPTACVSPYTCTAVSPPYYYQCL
;
A
#
# COMPACT_ATOMS: atom_id res chain seq x y z
N MET A 1 11.29 -50.32 39.86
CA MET A 1 10.48 -49.41 39.03
C MET A 1 11.41 -48.34 38.47
N LYS A 2 11.89 -48.50 37.22
CA LYS A 2 12.80 -47.54 36.58
C LYS A 2 11.94 -46.53 35.80
N LEU A 3 11.92 -45.29 36.26
CA LEU A 3 11.20 -44.19 35.62
C LEU A 3 12.06 -43.67 34.47
N SER A 4 11.70 -44.00 33.24
CA SER A 4 12.30 -43.40 32.04
C SER A 4 11.62 -42.06 31.78
N VAL A 5 12.33 -40.96 32.03
CA VAL A 5 11.88 -39.62 31.65
C VAL A 5 12.15 -39.45 30.15
N ALA A 6 11.10 -39.48 29.34
CA ALA A 6 11.18 -39.14 27.92
C ALA A 6 11.28 -37.62 27.81
N LEU A 7 12.45 -37.12 27.42
CA LEU A 7 12.68 -35.71 27.12
C LEU A 7 12.10 -35.43 25.73
N SER A 8 10.89 -34.88 25.67
CA SER A 8 10.29 -34.39 24.42
C SER A 8 11.05 -33.15 23.96
N LEU A 9 11.93 -33.29 22.96
CA LEU A 9 12.48 -32.15 22.24
C LEU A 9 11.34 -31.50 21.44
N ALA A 10 10.84 -30.36 21.93
CA ALA A 10 10.03 -29.47 21.12
C ALA A 10 10.94 -28.82 20.08
N SER A 11 10.81 -29.24 18.82
CA SER A 11 11.42 -28.56 17.68
C SER A 11 10.81 -27.17 17.57
N ALA A 12 11.51 -26.15 18.07
CA ALA A 12 11.16 -24.77 17.74
C ALA A 12 11.32 -24.61 16.23
N ALA A 13 10.21 -24.46 15.51
CA ALA A 13 10.24 -24.05 14.11
C ALA A 13 10.96 -22.70 14.07
N LEU A 14 12.18 -22.67 13.53
CA LEU A 14 12.86 -21.43 13.21
C LEU A 14 11.94 -20.67 12.25
N ALA A 15 11.38 -19.56 12.71
CA ALA A 15 10.59 -18.68 11.86
C ALA A 15 11.51 -18.21 10.73
N SER A 16 11.20 -18.63 9.51
CA SER A 16 11.88 -18.14 8.32
C SER A 16 11.41 -16.70 8.11
N ALA A 17 12.27 -15.73 8.38
CA ALA A 17 11.98 -14.32 8.15
C ALA A 17 12.78 -13.82 6.95
N GLY A 18 12.15 -12.93 6.19
CA GLY A 18 12.76 -12.27 5.04
C GLY A 18 13.77 -11.22 5.45
N THR A 19 14.41 -10.61 4.45
CA THR A 19 15.22 -9.40 4.68
C THR A 19 14.38 -8.18 4.33
N VAL A 20 14.15 -7.30 5.32
CA VAL A 20 13.48 -6.02 5.11
C VAL A 20 14.29 -5.18 4.11
N VAL A 21 13.65 -4.80 3.01
CA VAL A 21 14.23 -3.98 1.93
C VAL A 21 13.87 -2.50 2.12
N TRP A 22 12.69 -2.24 2.68
CA TRP A 22 12.26 -0.91 3.10
C TRP A 22 11.36 -1.03 4.33
N ASP A 23 11.57 -0.15 5.32
CA ASP A 23 10.84 -0.15 6.59
C ASP A 23 9.95 1.10 6.67
N GLY A 24 8.63 0.87 6.65
CA GLY A 24 7.60 1.89 6.77
C GLY A 24 7.11 2.11 8.19
N SER A 25 7.89 1.70 9.21
CA SER A 25 7.55 1.99 10.60
C SER A 25 7.28 3.48 10.83
N PHE A 26 6.21 3.78 11.55
CA PHE A 26 5.86 5.15 11.93
C PHE A 26 6.62 5.64 13.17
N ASP A 27 7.45 4.80 13.79
CA ASP A 27 8.19 5.14 15.01
C ASP A 27 9.10 6.37 14.91
N PRO A 28 9.81 6.61 13.79
CA PRO A 28 10.60 7.82 13.59
C PRO A 28 9.79 9.13 13.56
N PHE A 29 8.47 9.06 13.34
CA PHE A 29 7.58 10.21 13.28
C PHE A 29 6.95 10.42 14.66
N THR A 30 7.20 11.56 15.28
CA THR A 30 6.66 11.94 16.59
C THR A 30 5.33 12.66 16.45
N THR A 31 5.20 13.54 15.46
CA THR A 31 3.97 14.29 15.16
C THR A 31 3.63 14.23 13.68
N PRO A 32 2.40 14.57 13.26
CA PRO A 32 2.04 14.69 11.85
C PRO A 32 2.95 15.63 11.06
N ASP A 33 3.48 16.69 11.69
CA ASP A 33 4.37 17.66 11.05
C ASP A 33 5.71 17.05 10.63
N ASP A 34 6.12 15.92 11.20
CA ASP A 34 7.35 15.24 10.79
C ASP A 34 7.28 14.71 9.35
N PHE A 35 6.08 14.38 8.83
CA PHE A 35 5.90 13.99 7.43
C PHE A 35 6.18 15.16 6.47
N ALA A 36 5.87 16.41 6.89
CA ALA A 36 6.12 17.61 6.10
C ALA A 36 7.60 18.04 6.06
N LYS A 37 8.51 17.34 6.76
CA LYS A 37 9.96 17.55 6.63
C LYS A 37 10.52 17.03 5.30
N TRP A 38 9.84 16.07 4.69
CA TRP A 38 10.14 15.61 3.34
C TRP A 38 9.71 16.67 2.32
N SER A 39 10.51 16.86 1.28
CA SER A 39 10.13 17.62 0.09
C SER A 39 10.90 17.12 -1.13
N TRP A 40 10.50 17.54 -2.33
CA TRP A 40 11.23 17.24 -3.57
C TRP A 40 12.70 17.70 -3.55
N SER A 41 13.01 18.77 -2.81
CA SER A 41 14.38 19.28 -2.64
C SER A 41 15.09 18.73 -1.41
N ASN A 42 14.38 18.03 -0.52
CA ASN A 42 14.89 17.46 0.72
C ASN A 42 14.21 16.12 1.02
N ARG A 43 14.64 15.07 0.31
CA ARG A 43 14.06 13.72 0.38
C ARG A 43 14.53 12.96 1.64
N VAL A 44 14.03 13.38 2.80
CA VAL A 44 14.34 12.79 4.12
C VAL A 44 13.25 11.85 4.61
N GLY A 45 13.58 10.96 5.54
CA GLY A 45 12.62 10.01 6.13
C GLY A 45 12.34 8.81 5.22
N THR A 46 11.28 8.07 5.55
CA THR A 46 10.89 6.82 4.86
C THR A 46 9.63 6.97 4.02
N TYR A 47 8.98 8.13 4.05
CA TYR A 47 7.77 8.42 3.30
C TYR A 47 7.87 9.75 2.55
N GLN A 48 7.45 9.74 1.29
CA GLN A 48 7.08 10.94 0.55
C GLN A 48 5.68 11.38 0.99
N TYR A 49 5.52 12.69 1.13
CA TYR A 49 4.25 13.29 1.55
C TYR A 49 3.94 14.51 0.67
N TYR A 50 3.15 14.27 -0.38
CA TYR A 50 2.68 15.31 -1.30
C TYR A 50 1.26 15.09 -1.83
N ILE A 51 0.69 13.89 -1.63
CA ILE A 51 -0.67 13.54 -2.06
C ILE A 51 -1.62 13.74 -0.88
N HIS A 52 -1.96 15.00 -0.65
CA HIS A 52 -2.86 15.44 0.42
C HIS A 52 -3.54 16.75 0.02
N GLY A 53 -4.49 17.20 0.85
CA GLY A 53 -5.15 18.48 0.65
C GLY A 53 -4.33 19.69 1.13
N SER A 54 -4.92 20.89 1.09
CA SER A 54 -4.22 22.13 1.44
C SER A 54 -4.07 22.41 2.95
N GLY A 55 -4.69 21.61 3.80
CA GLY A 55 -4.63 21.72 5.26
C GLY A 55 -3.28 21.28 5.85
N PRO A 56 -3.04 21.56 7.15
CA PRO A 56 -1.87 21.03 7.85
C PRO A 56 -1.89 19.49 7.90
N PRO A 57 -0.73 18.82 8.08
CA PRO A 57 -0.67 17.36 8.18
C PRO A 57 -1.61 16.75 9.22
N SER A 58 -1.88 17.46 10.32
CA SER A 58 -2.80 17.02 11.38
C SER A 58 -4.26 16.86 10.94
N ASP A 59 -4.66 17.46 9.82
CA ASP A 59 -6.00 17.27 9.25
C ASP A 59 -6.16 15.88 8.62
N TYR A 60 -5.05 15.25 8.24
CA TYR A 60 -5.00 14.02 7.44
C TYR A 60 -4.31 12.86 8.15
N LEU A 61 -3.38 13.15 9.07
CA LEU A 61 -2.54 12.16 9.71
C LEU A 61 -2.55 12.36 11.24
N ALA A 62 -2.64 11.26 11.98
CA ALA A 62 -2.42 11.23 13.42
C ALA A 62 -1.70 9.94 13.84
N LEU A 63 -0.87 10.03 14.88
CA LEU A 63 -0.05 8.92 15.35
C LEU A 63 -0.41 8.59 16.80
N SER A 64 -0.61 7.32 17.11
CA SER A 64 -0.89 6.86 18.47
C SER A 64 -0.59 5.36 18.63
N ALA A 65 -0.29 4.94 19.86
CA ALA A 65 -0.22 3.52 20.23
C ALA A 65 -1.55 2.79 20.00
N ASP A 66 -2.69 3.51 20.06
CA ASP A 66 -4.03 2.95 19.81
C ASP A 66 -4.32 2.72 18.33
N TYR A 67 -3.49 3.27 17.44
CA TYR A 67 -3.69 3.25 15.99
C TYR A 67 -2.91 2.14 15.29
N LYS A 68 -2.25 1.24 16.04
CA LYS A 68 -1.61 0.05 15.49
C LYS A 68 -2.31 -1.25 15.85
N ASN A 69 -1.99 -2.31 15.12
CA ASN A 69 -2.31 -3.66 15.52
C ASN A 69 -1.55 -3.96 16.83
N PRO A 70 -2.24 -4.27 17.94
CA PRO A 70 -1.59 -4.52 19.22
C PRO A 70 -0.66 -5.75 19.19
N ALA A 71 -0.87 -6.68 18.25
CA ALA A 71 0.03 -7.81 18.05
C ALA A 71 1.38 -7.39 17.43
N ILE A 72 1.46 -6.21 16.80
CA ILE A 72 2.70 -5.68 16.25
C ILE A 72 3.50 -5.01 17.36
N THR A 73 4.39 -5.77 17.99
CA THR A 73 5.18 -5.31 19.15
C THR A 73 6.42 -4.52 18.76
N ARG A 74 6.91 -4.67 17.52
CA ARG A 74 8.08 -3.91 17.03
C ARG A 74 7.81 -2.41 16.86
N GLU A 75 6.55 -2.00 16.69
CA GLU A 75 6.14 -0.60 16.50
C GLU A 75 5.54 -0.06 17.80
N SER A 76 5.84 1.19 18.15
CA SER A 76 5.25 1.88 19.29
C SER A 76 3.90 2.52 18.97
N LYS A 77 3.67 2.90 17.71
CA LYS A 77 2.47 3.59 17.24
C LYS A 77 2.06 3.17 15.84
N GLY A 78 0.80 3.39 15.50
CA GLY A 78 0.29 3.29 14.14
C GLY A 78 -0.19 4.64 13.63
N LEU A 79 -0.69 4.62 12.40
CA LEU A 79 -1.19 5.79 11.71
C LEU A 79 -2.71 5.74 11.65
N LYS A 80 -3.38 6.81 12.07
CA LYS A 80 -4.72 7.15 11.61
C LYS A 80 -4.57 8.09 10.42
N LEU A 81 -5.16 7.72 9.30
CA LEU A 81 -5.18 8.45 8.04
C LEU A 81 -6.63 8.83 7.74
N SER A 82 -6.85 10.12 7.50
CA SER A 82 -8.17 10.71 7.36
C SER A 82 -8.35 11.30 5.97
N ILE A 83 -9.48 11.01 5.34
CA ILE A 83 -9.96 11.75 4.16
C ILE A 83 -11.19 12.59 4.52
N SER A 84 -11.32 13.73 3.86
CA SER A 84 -12.41 14.69 4.04
C SER A 84 -12.62 15.48 2.74
N PRO A 85 -13.66 16.31 2.60
CA PRO A 85 -13.84 17.15 1.40
C PRO A 85 -12.62 17.97 1.00
N ASN A 86 -11.78 18.33 1.99
CA ASN A 86 -10.59 19.14 1.80
C ASN A 86 -9.34 18.31 1.49
N ALA A 87 -9.41 16.98 1.50
CA ALA A 87 -8.31 16.09 1.12
C ALA A 87 -8.18 16.00 -0.42
N THR A 88 -8.19 17.14 -1.12
CA THR A 88 -8.13 17.21 -2.58
C THR A 88 -6.75 17.67 -3.03
N TRP A 89 -6.07 16.83 -3.82
CA TRP A 89 -4.72 17.11 -4.30
C TRP A 89 -4.71 17.66 -5.73
N ASN A 90 -4.95 16.80 -6.72
CA ASN A 90 -4.91 17.14 -8.14
C ASN A 90 -6.27 17.03 -8.84
N SER A 91 -7.31 16.60 -8.12
CA SER A 91 -8.68 16.42 -8.61
C SER A 91 -9.68 16.62 -7.46
N GLN A 92 -10.97 16.39 -7.72
CA GLN A 92 -11.99 16.38 -6.67
C GLN A 92 -12.01 15.07 -5.86
N MET A 93 -11.29 14.04 -6.27
CA MET A 93 -11.16 12.83 -5.46
C MET A 93 -10.54 13.16 -4.12
N GLU A 94 -11.02 12.51 -3.07
CA GLU A 94 -10.43 12.64 -1.75
C GLU A 94 -9.24 11.67 -1.64
N ARG A 95 -8.05 12.20 -1.38
CA ARG A 95 -6.79 11.47 -1.35
C ARG A 95 -5.97 11.88 -0.15
N THR A 96 -5.50 10.90 0.60
CA THR A 96 -4.40 11.06 1.54
C THR A 96 -3.54 9.83 1.43
N GLU A 97 -2.34 10.01 0.89
CA GLU A 97 -1.47 8.91 0.50
C GLU A 97 -0.01 9.27 0.79
N LEU A 98 0.71 8.28 1.32
CA LEU A 98 2.16 8.30 1.48
C LEU A 98 2.78 7.36 0.44
N ILE A 99 3.99 7.67 -0.02
CA ILE A 99 4.76 6.81 -0.93
C ILE A 99 6.06 6.40 -0.25
N PRO A 100 6.56 5.15 -0.39
CA PRO A 100 7.90 4.80 0.07
C PRO A 100 8.99 5.76 -0.44
N GLU A 101 9.78 6.30 0.49
CA GLU A 101 10.99 7.07 0.21
C GLU A 101 12.24 6.24 0.50
N GLY A 102 13.28 6.41 -0.32
CA GLY A 102 14.52 5.66 -0.25
C GLY A 102 15.12 5.37 -1.62
N THR A 103 16.19 4.59 -1.63
CA THR A 103 16.94 4.21 -2.85
C THR A 103 16.87 2.72 -3.17
N ALA A 104 16.19 1.93 -2.34
CA ALA A 104 16.02 0.51 -2.57
C ALA A 104 15.17 0.28 -3.82
N ASN A 105 15.52 -0.72 -4.63
CA ASN A 105 14.68 -1.15 -5.75
C ASN A 105 13.56 -2.02 -5.20
N LEU A 106 12.34 -1.53 -5.29
CA LEU A 106 11.13 -2.20 -4.81
C LEU A 106 10.40 -2.96 -5.95
N GLY A 107 10.97 -3.01 -7.15
CA GLY A 107 10.35 -3.61 -8.34
C GLY A 107 11.12 -4.76 -8.96
N THR A 108 11.92 -5.50 -8.17
CA THR A 108 12.77 -6.56 -8.70
C THR A 108 12.71 -7.84 -7.87
N GLY A 109 12.81 -8.98 -8.54
CA GLY A 109 12.69 -10.30 -7.91
C GLY A 109 11.31 -10.55 -7.31
N THR A 110 11.27 -11.34 -6.23
CA THR A 110 10.05 -11.56 -5.45
C THR A 110 10.11 -10.76 -4.16
N LEU A 111 9.14 -9.88 -3.95
CA LEU A 111 9.00 -9.07 -2.73
C LEU A 111 7.63 -9.27 -2.09
N PHE A 112 7.59 -9.02 -0.78
CA PHE A 112 6.39 -9.08 0.04
C PHE A 112 6.10 -7.68 0.57
N TYR A 113 4.96 -7.12 0.17
CA TYR A 113 4.51 -5.78 0.60
C TYR A 113 3.54 -5.94 1.76
N HIS A 114 4.03 -5.79 2.98
CA HIS A 114 3.28 -5.98 4.21
C HIS A 114 2.58 -4.71 4.65
N PHE A 115 1.37 -4.86 5.17
CA PHE A 115 0.64 -3.82 5.87
C PHE A 115 -0.50 -4.44 6.67
N SER A 116 -0.97 -3.73 7.69
CA SER A 116 -2.20 -4.04 8.42
C SER A 116 -3.15 -2.85 8.33
N VAL A 117 -4.44 -3.12 8.16
CA VAL A 117 -5.49 -2.10 8.04
C VAL A 117 -6.68 -2.41 8.94
N LYS A 118 -7.28 -1.37 9.52
CA LYS A 118 -8.50 -1.43 10.34
C LYS A 118 -9.37 -0.20 10.03
N ARG A 119 -10.68 -0.34 10.23
CA ARG A 119 -11.60 0.80 10.42
C ARG A 119 -12.26 0.77 11.80
N SER A 120 -12.77 1.91 12.25
CA SER A 120 -13.68 2.00 13.40
C SER A 120 -15.14 2.18 12.96
N ASP A 121 -16.06 2.27 13.94
CA ASP A 121 -17.43 2.74 13.71
C ASP A 121 -17.52 4.28 13.69
N THR A 122 -16.62 4.96 14.40
CA THR A 122 -16.42 6.41 14.26
C THR A 122 -15.77 6.70 12.92
N ASN A 123 -16.32 7.68 12.17
CA ASN A 123 -15.82 8.08 10.85
C ASN A 123 -15.59 6.88 9.92
N ALA A 124 -16.51 5.91 9.94
CA ALA A 124 -16.37 4.69 9.18
C ALA A 124 -16.39 4.99 7.67
N PRO A 125 -15.56 4.30 6.85
CA PRO A 125 -15.61 4.43 5.41
C PRO A 125 -16.99 4.12 4.84
N ASN A 126 -17.46 4.93 3.89
CA ASN A 126 -18.80 4.78 3.33
C ASN A 126 -18.85 3.63 2.30
N SER A 127 -19.48 2.51 2.66
CA SER A 127 -19.61 1.36 1.73
C SER A 127 -20.41 1.65 0.47
N ALA A 128 -21.11 2.77 0.35
CA ALA A 128 -21.80 3.14 -0.89
C ALA A 128 -20.86 3.75 -1.95
N LEU A 129 -19.60 4.04 -1.60
CA LEU A 129 -18.65 4.72 -2.48
C LEU A 129 -17.40 3.88 -2.69
N GLU A 130 -16.82 3.97 -3.88
CA GLU A 130 -15.56 3.31 -4.19
C GLU A 130 -14.37 3.97 -3.49
N HIS A 131 -13.59 3.12 -2.84
CA HIS A 131 -12.27 3.42 -2.30
C HIS A 131 -11.23 2.54 -2.96
N GLN A 132 -10.06 3.11 -3.24
CA GLN A 132 -8.84 2.41 -3.64
C GLN A 132 -7.83 2.59 -2.52
N VAL A 133 -7.26 1.49 -2.04
CA VAL A 133 -6.53 1.41 -0.76
C VAL A 133 -5.29 0.56 -0.95
N MET A 134 -4.13 1.02 -0.45
CA MET A 134 -2.85 0.28 -0.55
C MET A 134 -2.60 -0.20 -1.99
N PHE A 135 -2.57 0.74 -2.94
CA PHE A 135 -2.60 0.49 -4.38
C PHE A 135 -1.29 0.91 -5.06
N PHE A 136 -0.93 0.27 -6.16
CA PHE A 136 0.08 0.80 -7.07
C PHE A 136 -0.56 1.79 -8.06
N GLU A 137 0.16 2.79 -8.53
CA GLU A 137 -0.34 3.79 -9.51
C GLU A 137 -0.94 3.14 -10.76
N SER A 138 -0.41 1.99 -11.22
CA SER A 138 -0.96 1.25 -12.35
C SER A 138 -2.19 0.40 -12.03
N HIS A 139 -2.58 0.32 -10.76
CA HIS A 139 -3.66 -0.53 -10.23
C HIS A 139 -3.53 -2.02 -10.61
N PHE A 140 -2.31 -2.52 -10.86
CA PHE A 140 -2.10 -3.94 -11.15
C PHE A 140 -2.51 -4.82 -9.96
N THR A 141 -2.37 -4.30 -8.73
CA THR A 141 -2.95 -4.87 -7.51
C THR A 141 -3.29 -3.77 -6.51
N GLU A 142 -4.37 -3.96 -5.76
CA GLU A 142 -4.88 -3.00 -4.76
C GLU A 142 -5.93 -3.65 -3.85
N LEU A 143 -6.26 -2.99 -2.75
CA LEU A 143 -7.51 -3.21 -2.04
C LEU A 143 -8.57 -2.21 -2.51
N LYS A 144 -9.83 -2.64 -2.53
CA LYS A 144 -11.00 -1.77 -2.72
C LYS A 144 -12.05 -1.99 -1.64
N TYR A 145 -12.86 -0.97 -1.40
CA TYR A 145 -14.03 -1.00 -0.52
C TYR A 145 -15.19 -0.21 -1.15
N GLY A 146 -16.43 -0.61 -0.85
CA GLY A 146 -17.63 0.01 -1.40
C GLY A 146 -17.85 -0.22 -2.90
N VAL A 147 -17.41 -1.38 -3.40
CA VAL A 147 -17.52 -1.78 -4.81
C VAL A 147 -18.17 -3.15 -4.98
N GLY A 148 -18.65 -3.44 -6.20
CA GLY A 148 -19.13 -4.76 -6.58
C GLY A 148 -20.37 -5.24 -5.82
N SER A 149 -20.56 -6.55 -5.75
CA SER A 149 -21.75 -7.17 -5.13
C SER A 149 -21.73 -7.18 -3.60
N ASN A 150 -20.54 -7.02 -2.99
CA ASN A 150 -20.35 -7.00 -1.54
C ASN A 150 -19.68 -5.68 -1.12
N PRO A 151 -20.39 -4.54 -1.21
CA PRO A 151 -19.81 -3.21 -0.93
C PRO A 151 -19.29 -3.05 0.51
N THR A 152 -19.78 -3.86 1.46
CA THR A 152 -19.34 -3.87 2.86
C THR A 152 -18.11 -4.77 3.10
N HIS A 153 -17.59 -5.42 2.06
CA HIS A 153 -16.36 -6.21 2.12
C HIS A 153 -15.15 -5.37 1.75
N LEU A 154 -14.03 -5.62 2.43
CA LEU A 154 -12.71 -5.26 1.95
C LEU A 154 -12.31 -6.31 0.90
N GLN A 155 -11.96 -5.86 -0.29
CA GLN A 155 -11.75 -6.71 -1.45
C GLN A 155 -10.35 -6.51 -2.01
N TRP A 156 -9.68 -7.59 -2.39
CA TRP A 156 -8.39 -7.53 -3.05
C TRP A 156 -8.54 -7.76 -4.55
N PHE A 157 -7.95 -6.86 -5.32
CA PHE A 157 -8.05 -6.79 -6.76
C PHE A 157 -6.71 -7.07 -7.43
N VAL A 158 -6.79 -7.72 -8.58
CA VAL A 158 -5.68 -7.86 -9.54
C VAL A 158 -6.18 -7.48 -10.92
N SER A 159 -5.52 -6.52 -11.56
CA SER A 159 -5.86 -6.01 -12.89
C SER A 159 -7.36 -5.67 -13.02
N GLY A 160 -7.90 -4.92 -12.05
CA GLY A 160 -9.31 -4.49 -12.02
C GLY A 160 -10.33 -5.59 -11.71
N THR A 161 -9.91 -6.82 -11.39
CA THR A 161 -10.81 -7.92 -11.02
C THR A 161 -10.62 -8.34 -9.57
N SER A 162 -11.70 -8.36 -8.79
CA SER A 162 -11.70 -8.90 -7.42
C SER A 162 -11.33 -10.38 -7.42
N LYS A 163 -10.32 -10.75 -6.62
CA LYS A 163 -9.84 -12.14 -6.46
C LYS A 163 -10.13 -12.71 -5.08
N TRP A 164 -10.36 -11.84 -4.10
CA TRP A 164 -10.63 -12.22 -2.72
C TRP A 164 -11.41 -11.11 -2.01
N SER A 165 -12.24 -11.47 -1.04
CA SER A 165 -12.93 -10.49 -0.20
C SER A 165 -13.22 -11.03 1.19
N THR A 166 -13.42 -10.13 2.14
CA THR A 166 -13.89 -10.44 3.50
C THR A 166 -14.74 -9.29 4.04
N PRO A 167 -15.74 -9.53 4.92
CA PRO A 167 -16.43 -8.45 5.62
C PRO A 167 -15.45 -7.51 6.31
N PHE A 168 -15.54 -6.20 6.06
CA PHE A 168 -14.64 -5.24 6.70
C PHE A 168 -15.17 -4.87 8.09
N THR A 169 -15.02 -5.78 9.05
CA THR A 169 -15.57 -5.64 10.40
C THR A 169 -14.84 -4.55 11.20
N ALA A 170 -15.60 -3.63 11.81
CA ALA A 170 -15.07 -2.58 12.65
C ALA A 170 -14.21 -3.13 13.80
N GLY A 171 -13.14 -2.44 14.16
CA GLY A 171 -12.25 -2.83 15.27
C GLY A 171 -11.34 -4.02 14.97
N THR A 172 -11.54 -4.73 13.86
CA THR A 172 -10.69 -5.87 13.47
C THR A 172 -9.51 -5.38 12.65
N TRP A 173 -8.30 -5.78 13.05
CA TRP A 173 -7.09 -5.63 12.24
C TRP A 173 -7.03 -6.73 11.19
N PHE A 174 -6.92 -6.33 9.92
CA PHE A 174 -6.70 -7.21 8.78
C PHE A 174 -5.25 -7.05 8.33
N ASN A 175 -4.49 -8.14 8.36
CA ASN A 175 -3.08 -8.14 8.01
C ASN A 175 -2.95 -8.70 6.60
N PHE A 176 -2.09 -8.08 5.79
CA PHE A 176 -1.88 -8.46 4.41
C PHE A 176 -0.39 -8.50 4.06
N ALA A 177 -0.06 -9.34 3.08
CA ALA A 177 1.12 -9.16 2.26
C ALA A 177 0.80 -9.46 0.80
N TYR A 178 1.14 -8.55 -0.10
CA TYR A 178 1.15 -8.87 -1.53
C TYR A 178 2.46 -9.60 -1.84
N GLU A 179 2.37 -10.83 -2.34
CA GLU A 179 3.52 -11.58 -2.85
C GLU A 179 3.67 -11.28 -4.33
N ILE A 180 4.59 -10.37 -4.67
CA ILE A 180 4.78 -9.90 -6.04
C ILE A 180 6.06 -10.50 -6.58
N ASP A 181 5.95 -11.27 -7.66
CA ASP A 181 7.08 -11.71 -8.47
C ASP A 181 7.16 -10.82 -9.72
N PHE A 182 8.03 -9.81 -9.63
CA PHE A 182 8.26 -8.84 -10.71
C PHE A 182 8.93 -9.48 -11.93
N SER A 183 9.65 -10.60 -11.76
CA SER A 183 10.28 -11.32 -12.88
C SER A 183 9.27 -12.24 -13.58
N GLY A 184 8.43 -12.90 -12.79
CA GLY A 184 7.37 -13.78 -13.26
C GLY A 184 6.09 -13.09 -13.71
N ASN A 185 5.95 -11.78 -13.47
CA ASN A 185 4.72 -11.01 -13.74
C ASN A 185 3.50 -11.60 -13.05
N THR A 186 3.63 -11.87 -11.74
CA THR A 186 2.53 -12.42 -10.95
C THR A 186 2.39 -11.77 -9.58
N VAL A 187 1.19 -11.79 -9.04
CA VAL A 187 0.90 -11.34 -7.67
C VAL A 187 -0.03 -12.33 -6.96
N GLY A 188 0.29 -12.68 -5.72
CA GLY A 188 -0.54 -13.46 -4.80
C GLY A 188 -0.88 -12.66 -3.54
N LEU A 189 -1.79 -13.21 -2.73
CA LEU A 189 -2.23 -12.57 -1.49
C LEU A 189 -2.03 -13.48 -0.28
N TRP A 190 -1.37 -12.91 0.73
CA TRP A 190 -1.37 -13.43 2.08
C TRP A 190 -2.27 -12.58 2.96
N ALA A 191 -3.06 -13.22 3.83
CA ALA A 191 -3.92 -12.52 4.75
C ALA A 191 -4.09 -13.25 6.10
N SER A 192 -4.41 -12.47 7.14
CA SER A 192 -4.87 -12.94 8.44
C SER A 192 -5.61 -11.81 9.18
N THR A 193 -6.10 -12.08 10.40
CA THR A 193 -6.69 -11.05 11.27
C THR A 193 -6.08 -11.07 12.67
N GLY A 194 -6.16 -9.93 13.36
CA GLY A 194 -5.62 -9.78 14.71
C GLY A 194 -4.13 -10.12 14.78
N GLY A 195 -3.75 -11.01 15.70
CA GLY A 195 -2.38 -11.50 15.83
C GLY A 195 -2.09 -12.84 15.12
N ALA A 196 -3.02 -13.37 14.32
CA ALA A 196 -2.81 -14.64 13.64
C ALA A 196 -1.75 -14.53 12.54
N ALA A 197 -0.95 -15.58 12.35
CA ALA A 197 0.03 -15.63 11.28
C ALA A 197 -0.62 -15.53 9.90
N LEU A 198 0.05 -14.87 8.96
CA LEU A 198 -0.37 -14.78 7.56
C LEU A 198 -0.45 -16.16 6.93
N THR A 199 -1.50 -16.37 6.13
CA THR A 199 -1.65 -17.55 5.27
C THR A 199 -1.86 -17.10 3.83
N LYS A 200 -1.35 -17.87 2.87
CA LYS A 200 -1.56 -17.57 1.44
C LYS A 200 -3.02 -17.89 1.09
N VAL A 201 -3.83 -16.85 0.97
CA VAL A 201 -5.28 -16.96 0.71
C VAL A 201 -5.59 -16.95 -0.79
N VAL A 202 -4.68 -16.42 -1.61
CA VAL A 202 -4.74 -16.53 -3.07
C VAL A 202 -3.35 -16.86 -3.62
N ALA A 203 -3.28 -17.90 -4.45
CA ALA A 203 -2.07 -18.22 -5.20
C ALA A 203 -1.71 -17.08 -6.18
N ASN A 204 -0.44 -17.03 -6.61
CA ASN A 204 -0.02 -16.02 -7.58
C ASN A 204 -0.83 -16.14 -8.88
N VAL A 205 -1.34 -15.00 -9.35
CA VAL A 205 -2.04 -14.86 -10.62
C VAL A 205 -1.29 -13.87 -11.51
N ALA A 206 -1.41 -14.03 -12.83
CA ALA A 206 -0.73 -13.15 -13.79
C ALA A 206 -1.20 -11.71 -13.67
N ALA A 207 -0.25 -10.76 -13.68
CA ALA A 207 -0.49 -9.33 -13.66
C ALA A 207 0.68 -8.60 -14.34
N THR A 208 0.45 -7.43 -14.91
CA THR A 208 1.54 -6.58 -15.42
C THR A 208 2.18 -5.86 -14.24
N THR A 209 3.11 -6.54 -13.56
CA THR A 209 3.73 -6.05 -12.33
C THR A 209 4.85 -5.07 -12.65
N PHE A 210 4.56 -3.78 -12.50
CA PHE A 210 5.55 -2.72 -12.64
C PHE A 210 5.45 -1.77 -11.46
N THR A 211 6.61 -1.34 -10.99
CA THR A 211 6.78 -0.24 -10.04
C THR A 211 8.07 0.49 -10.36
N ASP A 212 8.08 1.81 -10.30
CA ASP A 212 9.31 2.61 -10.33
C ASP A 212 9.94 2.80 -8.93
N SER A 213 9.43 2.06 -7.93
CA SER A 213 9.75 2.17 -6.50
C SER A 213 9.22 3.44 -5.81
N HIS A 214 8.45 4.27 -6.51
CA HIS A 214 7.86 5.51 -6.02
C HIS A 214 6.37 5.65 -6.40
N ASP A 215 5.68 4.52 -6.56
CA ASP A 215 4.30 4.46 -7.04
C ASP A 215 3.41 3.49 -6.23
N PHE A 216 3.83 3.11 -5.02
CA PHE A 216 3.02 2.36 -4.08
C PHE A 216 2.38 3.31 -3.05
N HIS A 217 1.07 3.45 -3.12
CA HIS A 217 0.27 4.38 -2.34
C HIS A 217 -0.14 3.74 -1.01
N VAL A 218 0.60 4.06 0.04
CA VAL A 218 0.23 3.77 1.44
C VAL A 218 -0.81 4.80 1.87
N GLY A 219 -2.07 4.49 1.58
CA GLY A 219 -3.18 5.37 1.92
C GLY A 219 -4.48 5.02 1.22
N VAL A 220 -5.31 6.04 1.03
CA VAL A 220 -6.68 5.90 0.54
C VAL A 220 -7.00 6.99 -0.47
N LEU A 221 -7.63 6.56 -1.56
CA LEU A 221 -8.33 7.38 -2.54
C LEU A 221 -9.82 7.03 -2.49
N ARG A 222 -10.69 8.03 -2.37
CA ARG A 222 -12.14 7.88 -2.59
C ARG A 222 -12.58 8.71 -3.79
N ILE A 223 -13.28 8.05 -4.71
CA ILE A 223 -13.62 8.64 -6.01
C ILE A 223 -14.53 9.85 -5.87
N VAL A 224 -15.56 9.73 -5.02
CA VAL A 224 -16.58 10.77 -4.81
C VAL A 224 -16.22 11.64 -3.63
N ASN A 225 -16.13 12.96 -3.86
CA ASN A 225 -16.04 13.96 -2.80
C ASN A 225 -17.39 14.10 -2.10
N GLN A 226 -17.43 14.04 -0.76
CA GLN A 226 -18.67 14.11 0.00
C GLN A 226 -18.42 14.71 1.40
N PRO A 227 -19.40 15.40 2.01
CA PRO A 227 -19.28 15.89 3.38
C PRO A 227 -18.99 14.76 4.38
N GLY A 228 -18.10 15.02 5.33
CA GLY A 228 -17.74 14.09 6.39
C GLY A 228 -16.24 13.83 6.46
N ILE A 229 -15.84 13.03 7.45
CA ILE A 229 -14.47 12.54 7.58
C ILE A 229 -14.56 11.02 7.59
N GLU A 230 -13.62 10.36 6.93
CA GLU A 230 -13.41 8.93 7.08
C GLU A 230 -12.02 8.68 7.66
N ASP A 231 -11.94 7.80 8.66
CA ASP A 231 -10.70 7.41 9.33
C ASP A 231 -10.34 5.95 8.99
N TRP A 232 -9.11 5.78 8.51
CA TRP A 232 -8.47 4.50 8.26
C TRP A 232 -7.25 4.34 9.15
N TYR A 233 -7.00 3.14 9.65
CA TYR A 233 -5.89 2.87 10.57
C TYR A 233 -4.90 1.91 9.92
N PHE A 234 -3.62 2.28 9.91
CA PHE A 234 -2.54 1.51 9.31
C PHE A 234 -1.42 1.25 10.31
N SER A 235 -0.80 0.07 10.22
CA SER A 235 0.42 -0.29 10.96
C SER A 235 1.12 -1.45 10.29
N GLY A 236 2.34 -1.76 10.71
CA GLY A 236 3.07 -2.90 10.19
C GLY A 236 3.43 -2.78 8.72
N VAL A 237 3.66 -1.56 8.22
CA VAL A 237 3.93 -1.30 6.80
C VAL A 237 5.42 -1.49 6.55
N TYR A 238 5.80 -2.44 5.70
CA TYR A 238 7.19 -2.67 5.28
C TYR A 238 7.24 -3.55 4.04
N ILE A 239 8.41 -3.60 3.39
CA ILE A 239 8.65 -4.46 2.23
C ILE A 239 9.84 -5.35 2.55
N GLU A 240 9.72 -6.66 2.31
CA GLU A 240 10.81 -7.62 2.49
C GLU A 240 11.03 -8.48 1.25
N SER A 241 12.26 -8.95 1.13
CA SER A 241 12.64 -10.05 0.23
C SER A 241 12.51 -11.37 0.97
N GLY A 242 12.19 -12.44 0.24
CA GLY A 242 11.80 -13.72 0.84
C GLY A 242 12.86 -14.42 1.69
N PRO A 243 12.47 -15.50 2.38
CA PRO A 243 11.10 -16.04 2.50
C PRO A 243 10.20 -15.15 3.37
N ILE A 244 8.87 -15.20 3.16
CA ILE A 244 7.92 -14.33 3.89
C ILE A 244 7.93 -14.57 5.40
N THR A 245 7.95 -13.49 6.16
CA THR A 245 7.65 -13.41 7.58
C THR A 245 6.14 -13.49 7.79
N THR A 246 5.63 -14.68 8.13
CA THR A 246 4.19 -14.87 8.37
C THR A 246 3.72 -14.38 9.74
N ALA A 247 4.63 -14.30 10.71
CA ALA A 247 4.30 -13.89 12.07
C ALA A 247 3.96 -12.40 12.16
N ILE A 248 2.85 -12.08 12.84
CA ILE A 248 2.49 -10.69 13.14
C ILE A 248 3.25 -10.24 14.38
N GLY A 249 4.11 -9.24 14.23
CA GLY A 249 4.81 -8.54 15.31
C GLY A 249 6.30 -8.81 15.48
N SER A 250 6.83 -9.89 14.91
CA SER A 250 8.25 -10.26 15.03
C SER A 250 9.09 -10.02 13.77
N GLY A 251 8.61 -9.23 12.80
CA GLY A 251 9.42 -8.85 11.64
C GLY A 251 10.72 -8.22 12.10
N SER A 252 11.85 -8.83 11.69
CA SER A 252 13.20 -8.46 12.12
C SER A 252 13.43 -6.96 11.95
N SER A 253 13.85 -6.30 13.02
CA SER A 253 14.43 -4.95 12.95
C SER A 253 15.58 -4.93 11.94
N ASN A 254 15.59 -3.95 11.04
CA ASN A 254 16.71 -3.69 10.14
C ASN A 254 18.03 -3.54 10.96
N PRO A 255 19.22 -3.94 10.44
CA PRO A 255 20.49 -3.64 11.09
C PRO A 255 20.67 -2.12 11.13
N GLY A 256 20.96 -1.59 12.32
CA GLY A 256 20.96 -0.16 12.59
C GLY A 256 21.78 0.68 11.61
N THR A 257 21.23 1.82 11.23
CA THR A 257 22.00 2.93 10.66
C THR A 257 22.81 3.57 11.77
N THR A 258 24.11 3.26 11.79
CA THR A 258 25.11 3.99 12.55
C THR A 258 25.13 5.45 12.09
N THR A 259 25.07 6.35 13.06
CA THR A 259 25.31 7.78 12.89
C THR A 259 26.79 7.97 12.57
N ALA A 260 27.13 8.32 11.33
CA ALA A 260 28.48 8.77 10.96
C ALA A 260 28.39 10.16 10.33
N GLY A 261 29.17 11.07 10.89
CA GLY A 261 29.03 12.51 10.74
C GLY A 261 29.41 13.10 9.38
N VAL A 262 28.99 14.36 9.25
CA VAL A 262 29.22 15.32 8.19
C VAL A 262 30.67 15.32 7.69
N SER A 263 30.85 15.26 6.37
CA SER A 263 32.05 15.69 5.67
C SER A 263 31.62 16.41 4.40
N THR A 264 31.73 17.74 4.41
CA THR A 264 31.45 18.64 3.30
C THR A 264 32.48 18.46 2.18
N THR A 265 32.05 18.10 0.97
CA THR A 265 32.86 18.27 -0.25
C THR A 265 31.97 18.74 -1.41
N ALA A 266 32.44 19.73 -2.16
CA ALA A 266 31.69 20.49 -3.15
C ALA A 266 31.23 19.68 -4.38
N ALA A 267 30.13 20.14 -4.98
CA ALA A 267 29.46 19.55 -6.14
C ALA A 267 30.32 19.59 -7.43
N PRO A 268 30.32 18.53 -8.26
CA PRO A 268 30.71 18.64 -9.65
C PRO A 268 29.47 18.95 -10.51
N THR A 269 29.62 19.95 -11.38
CA THR A 269 28.67 20.30 -12.44
C THR A 269 28.86 19.32 -13.59
N THR A 270 27.82 18.55 -13.95
CA THR A 270 27.83 17.72 -15.17
C THR A 270 26.55 17.94 -15.98
N THR A 271 26.76 18.32 -17.23
CA THR A 271 25.78 18.58 -18.28
C THR A 271 25.00 17.31 -18.67
N MET A 272 23.67 17.43 -18.75
CA MET A 272 22.77 16.40 -19.29
C MET A 272 23.12 16.03 -20.74
N PRO A 273 23.21 14.74 -21.11
CA PRO A 273 23.10 14.33 -22.49
C PRO A 273 21.62 14.30 -22.91
N THR A 274 21.33 14.87 -24.07
CA THR A 274 20.07 14.70 -24.79
C THR A 274 20.05 13.33 -25.45
N THR A 275 19.15 12.45 -25.02
CA THR A 275 18.88 11.16 -25.69
C THR A 275 17.52 11.21 -26.37
N SER A 276 17.54 10.97 -27.68
CA SER A 276 16.40 10.91 -28.59
C SER A 276 15.33 9.91 -28.17
N ALA A 277 14.07 10.27 -28.43
CA ALA A 277 12.88 9.45 -28.21
C ALA A 277 12.99 8.07 -28.87
N ALA A 278 12.94 7.03 -28.06
CA ALA A 278 12.66 5.67 -28.51
C ALA A 278 11.17 5.54 -28.84
N ALA A 279 10.87 4.87 -29.96
CA ALA A 279 9.52 4.65 -30.45
C ALA A 279 8.67 3.88 -29.43
N THR A 280 7.50 4.43 -29.12
CA THR A 280 6.45 3.80 -28.32
C THR A 280 5.95 2.53 -29.01
N THR A 281 6.32 1.37 -28.46
CA THR A 281 5.64 0.10 -28.73
C THR A 281 4.24 0.17 -28.13
N SER A 282 3.21 0.14 -28.96
CA SER A 282 1.83 -0.04 -28.50
C SER A 282 1.65 -1.46 -27.93
N ALA A 283 1.27 -1.54 -26.67
CA ALA A 283 0.70 -2.73 -26.02
C ALA A 283 -0.41 -2.23 -25.07
N ALA A 284 -1.58 -2.84 -24.93
CA ALA A 284 -2.04 -4.18 -25.31
C ALA A 284 -3.52 -4.18 -25.76
N ALA A 285 -3.87 -5.11 -26.63
CA ALA A 285 -5.25 -5.46 -26.96
C ALA A 285 -5.88 -6.20 -25.77
N GLY A 286 -6.65 -5.49 -24.96
CA GLY A 286 -7.40 -6.07 -23.84
C GLY A 286 -8.66 -5.26 -23.57
N THR A 287 -9.63 -5.86 -22.89
CA THR A 287 -10.81 -5.16 -22.37
C THR A 287 -10.67 -4.99 -20.86
N VAL A 288 -11.15 -3.86 -20.34
CA VAL A 288 -11.13 -3.52 -18.91
C VAL A 288 -12.36 -4.09 -18.22
N ALA A 289 -12.17 -4.78 -17.10
CA ALA A 289 -13.26 -5.33 -16.31
C ALA A 289 -14.18 -4.24 -15.73
N HIS A 290 -15.39 -4.61 -15.30
CA HIS A 290 -16.26 -3.71 -14.53
C HIS A 290 -15.50 -3.10 -13.35
N TRP A 291 -15.66 -1.79 -13.12
CA TRP A 291 -14.93 -1.02 -12.10
C TRP A 291 -13.42 -0.82 -12.32
N GLY A 292 -12.89 -1.29 -13.45
CA GLY A 292 -11.52 -0.97 -13.86
C GLY A 292 -11.42 0.43 -14.47
N GLN A 293 -10.28 1.09 -14.27
CA GLN A 293 -9.97 2.35 -14.96
C GLN A 293 -9.79 2.07 -16.46
N CYS A 294 -10.44 2.85 -17.31
CA CYS A 294 -10.43 2.74 -18.77
C CYS A 294 -10.00 4.03 -19.47
N GLY A 295 -9.58 5.04 -18.70
CA GLY A 295 -9.12 6.30 -19.22
C GLY A 295 -8.80 7.31 -18.12
N GLY A 296 -8.29 8.46 -18.55
CA GLY A 296 -7.82 9.52 -17.66
C GLY A 296 -6.45 10.02 -18.06
N THR A 297 -6.08 11.20 -17.55
CA THR A 297 -4.75 11.78 -17.76
C THR A 297 -3.69 10.86 -17.15
N GLY A 298 -2.71 10.44 -17.95
CA GLY A 298 -1.63 9.52 -17.52
C GLY A 298 -1.94 8.03 -17.68
N TYR A 299 -3.19 7.66 -17.96
CA TYR A 299 -3.59 6.27 -18.16
C TYR A 299 -3.07 5.71 -19.50
N ASN A 300 -2.23 4.67 -19.44
CA ASN A 300 -1.65 4.00 -20.62
C ASN A 300 -2.23 2.58 -20.84
N GLY A 301 -3.28 2.20 -20.11
CA GLY A 301 -3.92 0.89 -20.21
C GLY A 301 -4.99 0.78 -21.32
N PRO A 302 -5.72 -0.34 -21.39
CA PRO A 302 -6.78 -0.53 -22.38
C PRO A 302 -7.98 0.40 -22.16
N THR A 303 -8.58 0.90 -23.24
CA THR A 303 -9.69 1.88 -23.14
C THR A 303 -11.07 1.29 -23.40
N ALA A 304 -11.14 0.06 -23.90
CA ALA A 304 -12.39 -0.65 -24.16
C ALA A 304 -12.81 -1.47 -22.93
N CYS A 305 -14.08 -1.38 -22.52
CA CYS A 305 -14.62 -2.15 -21.41
C CYS A 305 -15.10 -3.54 -21.86
N VAL A 306 -15.09 -4.52 -20.95
CA VAL A 306 -15.78 -5.79 -21.19
C VAL A 306 -17.28 -5.51 -21.35
N SER A 307 -17.92 -6.14 -22.34
CA SER A 307 -19.37 -6.02 -22.50
C SER A 307 -20.10 -6.53 -21.24
N PRO A 308 -21.14 -5.84 -20.75
CA PRO A 308 -21.89 -4.73 -21.35
C PRO A 308 -21.44 -3.31 -20.92
N TYR A 309 -20.32 -3.17 -20.23
CA TYR A 309 -19.93 -1.91 -19.59
C TYR A 309 -19.40 -0.87 -20.59
N THR A 310 -19.52 0.40 -20.23
CA THR A 310 -19.04 1.53 -21.02
C THR A 310 -18.03 2.37 -20.24
N CYS A 311 -16.99 2.84 -20.91
CA CYS A 311 -16.00 3.72 -20.29
C CYS A 311 -16.64 5.08 -20.00
N THR A 312 -16.96 5.32 -18.74
CA THR A 312 -17.73 6.47 -18.27
C THR A 312 -16.81 7.46 -17.58
N ALA A 313 -16.98 8.76 -17.84
CA ALA A 313 -16.26 9.81 -17.12
C ALA A 313 -16.75 9.87 -15.68
N VAL A 314 -15.88 9.54 -14.71
CA VAL A 314 -16.24 9.54 -13.29
C VAL A 314 -15.63 10.75 -12.56
N SER A 315 -14.36 11.06 -12.82
CA SER A 315 -13.69 12.27 -12.32
C SER A 315 -12.74 12.82 -13.40
N PRO A 316 -13.29 13.43 -14.47
CA PRO A 316 -12.50 13.97 -15.56
C PRO A 316 -11.65 15.18 -15.09
N PRO A 317 -10.46 15.40 -15.66
CA PRO A 317 -9.84 14.63 -16.75
C PRO A 317 -9.01 13.42 -16.29
N TYR A 318 -9.03 13.06 -15.00
CA TYR A 318 -8.06 12.13 -14.41
C TYR A 318 -8.54 10.68 -14.31
N TYR A 319 -9.85 10.43 -14.23
CA TYR A 319 -10.36 9.07 -14.06
C TYR A 319 -11.67 8.79 -14.81
N TYR A 320 -11.61 7.74 -15.61
CA TYR A 320 -12.73 7.16 -16.33
C TYR A 320 -12.79 5.67 -16.01
N GLN A 321 -13.99 5.14 -15.83
CA GLN A 321 -14.19 3.79 -15.31
C GLN A 321 -15.20 3.02 -16.15
N CYS A 322 -15.01 1.71 -16.29
CA CYS A 322 -16.01 0.83 -16.86
C CYS A 322 -17.18 0.66 -15.89
N LEU A 323 -18.36 1.14 -16.29
CA LEU A 323 -19.63 1.11 -15.56
C LEU A 323 -20.77 0.53 -16.41
#